data_AF-S7VLT5-F1
#
_entry.id   AF-S7VLT5-F1
#
_cell.length_a   1.000
_cell.length_b   1.000
_cell.length_c   1.000
_cell.angle_alpha   90.00
_cell.angle_beta   90.00
_cell.angle_gamma   90.00
#
_symmetry.space_group_name_H-M   'P 1'
#
loop_
_entity.id
_entity.type
_entity.pdbx_description
1 polymer ?
#
loop_
_entity_poly.entity_id
_entity_poly.type
_entity_poly.pdbx_seq_one_letter_code
_entity_poly.pdbx_strand_id
1 'polypeptide(L)'
;MNAKNLIYDGTFDGFLSAIFYVFDHKLKSVTIQNEFTVQHGLFAEIETIYTDEAKANRVWKGIKSKLSSQGSYQLYYAFLSEQIGVEDLLLDYIRYAFSQQKKWIKIIHIRLF
;
A
#
# COMPACT_ATOMS: atom_id res chain seq x y z
N MET A 1 16.70 -10.30 10.47
CA MET A 1 15.25 -10.31 10.16
C MET A 1 15.14 -10.41 8.66
N ASN A 2 14.56 -11.48 8.10
CA ASN A 2 14.41 -11.59 6.65
C ASN A 2 13.35 -10.57 6.20
N ALA A 3 13.75 -9.61 5.38
CA ALA A 3 12.81 -8.76 4.66
C ALA A 3 12.17 -9.61 3.55
N LYS A 4 10.85 -9.56 3.42
CA LYS A 4 10.12 -10.28 2.38
C LYS A 4 10.09 -9.42 1.11
N ASN A 5 10.42 -9.98 -0.04
CA ASN A 5 10.35 -9.27 -1.31
C ASN A 5 9.12 -9.73 -2.09
N LEU A 6 8.20 -8.80 -2.36
CA LEU A 6 7.02 -9.07 -3.18
C LEU A 6 7.29 -8.59 -4.61
N ILE A 7 7.06 -9.45 -5.60
CA ILE A 7 7.19 -9.11 -7.02
C ILE A 7 5.82 -9.15 -7.68
N TYR A 8 5.46 -8.12 -8.43
CA TYR A 8 4.19 -8.03 -9.17
C TYR A 8 4.43 -7.70 -10.65
N ASP A 9 3.39 -7.80 -11.47
CA ASP A 9 3.40 -7.68 -12.93
C ASP A 9 3.56 -6.25 -13.50
N GLY A 10 3.93 -5.27 -12.65
CA GLY A 10 4.06 -3.88 -13.05
C GLY A 10 2.75 -3.12 -13.30
N THR A 11 1.59 -3.78 -13.20
CA THR A 11 0.30 -3.09 -13.33
C THR A 11 -0.11 -2.43 -12.02
N PHE A 12 -0.95 -1.38 -12.10
CA PHE A 12 -1.47 -0.74 -10.90
C PHE A 12 -2.31 -1.70 -10.04
N ASP A 13 -3.10 -2.57 -10.68
CA ASP A 13 -3.90 -3.57 -9.96
C ASP A 13 -3.03 -4.66 -9.33
N GLY A 14 -1.92 -5.04 -9.97
CA GLY A 14 -0.90 -5.90 -9.39
C GLY A 14 -0.24 -5.27 -8.16
N PHE A 15 0.12 -3.99 -8.24
CA PHE A 15 0.63 -3.24 -7.09
C PHE A 15 -0.39 -3.21 -5.95
N LEU A 16 -1.65 -2.90 -6.22
CA LEU A 16 -2.70 -2.90 -5.21
C LEU A 16 -2.97 -4.30 -4.62
N SER A 17 -2.78 -5.36 -5.42
CA SER A 17 -2.83 -6.74 -4.95
C SER A 17 -1.68 -7.05 -3.98
N ALA A 18 -0.48 -6.54 -4.25
CA ALA A 18 0.67 -6.64 -3.34
C ALA A 18 0.42 -5.87 -2.03
N ILE A 19 -0.16 -4.66 -2.12
CA ILE A 19 -0.60 -3.91 -0.94
C ILE A 19 -1.61 -4.73 -0.12
N PHE A 20 -2.60 -5.35 -0.75
CA PHE A 20 -3.54 -6.23 -0.05
C PHE A 20 -2.81 -7.34 0.71
N TYR A 21 -1.87 -8.04 0.05
CA TYR A 21 -1.10 -9.12 0.65
C TYR A 21 -0.33 -8.64 1.89
N VAL A 22 0.31 -7.46 1.83
CA VAL A 22 1.02 -6.84 2.97
C VAL A 22 0.10 -6.65 4.16
N PHE A 23 -1.11 -6.11 3.96
CA PHE A 23 -2.06 -5.87 5.04
C PHE A 23 -2.66 -7.17 5.59
N ASP A 24 -2.98 -8.14 4.73
CA ASP A 24 -3.58 -9.42 5.11
C ASP A 24 -2.62 -10.27 5.97
N HIS A 25 -1.34 -10.31 5.57
CA HIS A 25 -0.29 -11.03 6.29
C HIS A 25 0.38 -10.19 7.40
N LYS A 26 -0.05 -8.94 7.58
CA LYS A 26 0.51 -7.99 8.58
C LYS A 26 2.02 -7.84 8.48
N LEU A 27 2.54 -7.81 7.25
CA LEU A 27 3.98 -7.69 7.00
C LEU A 27 4.50 -6.32 7.44
N LYS A 28 5.53 -6.33 8.29
CA LYS A 28 6.17 -5.11 8.79
C LYS A 28 7.38 -4.69 7.97
N SER A 29 8.26 -5.64 7.65
CA SER A 29 9.44 -5.43 6.82
C SER A 29 9.23 -6.16 5.49
N VAL A 30 8.95 -5.38 4.46
CA VAL A 30 8.61 -5.86 3.12
C VAL A 30 9.06 -4.81 2.11
N THR A 31 9.54 -5.27 0.97
CA THR A 31 9.83 -4.45 -0.21
C THR A 31 8.98 -4.94 -1.36
N ILE A 32 8.37 -4.02 -2.11
CA ILE A 32 7.56 -4.33 -3.28
C ILE A 32 8.33 -3.90 -4.53
N GLN A 33 8.39 -4.76 -5.54
CA GLN A 33 9.14 -4.51 -6.76
C GLN A 33 8.34 -4.93 -7.99
N ASN A 34 8.42 -4.11 -9.04
CA ASN A 34 7.91 -4.45 -10.36
C ASN A 34 8.84 -5.49 -11.01
N GLU A 35 8.29 -6.60 -11.52
CA GLU A 35 9.07 -7.68 -12.16
C GLU A 35 10.04 -7.20 -13.26
N PHE A 36 9.73 -6.09 -13.93
CA PHE A 36 10.58 -5.51 -14.98
C PHE A 36 11.75 -4.66 -14.46
N THR A 37 11.71 -4.24 -13.19
CA THR A 37 12.75 -3.40 -12.56
C THR A 37 13.46 -4.11 -11.40
N VAL A 38 13.08 -5.36 -11.09
CA VAL A 38 13.66 -6.14 -9.99
C VAL A 38 15.17 -6.29 -10.16
N GLN A 39 15.89 -5.86 -9.12
CA GLN A 39 17.29 -6.21 -8.93
C GLN A 39 17.36 -7.37 -7.93
N HIS A 40 17.40 -8.60 -8.46
CA HIS A 40 17.38 -9.82 -7.64
C HIS A 40 18.63 -9.89 -6.75
N GLY A 41 18.45 -9.70 -5.44
CA GLY A 41 19.46 -10.10 -4.45
C GLY A 41 19.53 -11.62 -4.39
N LEU A 42 20.74 -12.20 -4.47
CA LEU A 42 20.98 -13.64 -4.58
C LEU A 42 20.35 -14.52 -3.47
N PHE A 43 19.95 -13.90 -2.35
CA PHE A 43 19.43 -14.59 -1.15
C PHE A 43 18.08 -14.03 -0.66
N ALA A 44 17.38 -13.22 -1.46
CA ALA A 44 16.09 -12.68 -1.05
C ALA A 44 14.99 -13.75 -1.16
N GLU A 45 14.14 -13.84 -0.13
CA GLU A 45 12.92 -14.64 -0.19
C GLU A 45 11.88 -13.88 -1.02
N ILE A 46 11.64 -14.39 -2.24
CA ILE A 46 10.77 -13.77 -3.23
C ILE A 46 9.39 -14.42 -3.16
N GLU A 47 8.37 -13.58 -3.10
CA GLU A 47 6.97 -13.97 -3.24
C GLU A 47 6.38 -13.27 -4.46
N THR A 48 5.97 -14.05 -5.45
CA THR A 48 5.27 -13.52 -6.62
C THR A 48 3.80 -13.26 -6.27
N ILE A 49 3.36 -12.03 -6.51
CA ILE A 49 1.99 -11.60 -6.32
C ILE A 49 1.28 -11.54 -7.67
N TYR A 50 0.29 -12.41 -7.84
CA TYR A 50 -0.59 -12.37 -8.98
C TYR A 50 -1.68 -11.31 -8.79
N THR A 51 -1.99 -10.60 -9.87
CA THR A 51 -3.06 -9.60 -9.91
C THR A 51 -4.41 -10.25 -9.63
N ASP A 52 -5.12 -9.70 -8.65
CA ASP A 52 -6.46 -10.10 -8.25
C ASP A 52 -7.33 -8.84 -8.19
N GLU A 53 -8.14 -8.63 -9.22
CA GLU A 53 -8.97 -7.43 -9.37
C GLU A 53 -9.88 -7.20 -8.17
N ALA A 54 -10.38 -8.26 -7.51
CA ALA A 54 -11.27 -8.11 -6.36
C ALA A 54 -10.50 -7.53 -5.16
N LYS A 55 -9.27 -8.01 -4.92
CA LYS A 55 -8.38 -7.47 -3.89
C LYS A 55 -7.91 -6.06 -4.22
N ALA A 56 -7.48 -5.82 -5.45
CA ALA A 56 -7.06 -4.51 -5.93
C ALA A 56 -8.18 -3.46 -5.75
N ASN A 57 -9.39 -3.78 -6.21
CA ASN A 57 -10.56 -2.91 -6.06
C ASN A 57 -10.89 -2.60 -4.59
N ARG A 58 -10.74 -3.58 -3.69
CA ARG A 58 -10.96 -3.37 -2.26
C ARG A 58 -9.95 -2.39 -1.67
N VAL A 59 -8.67 -2.54 -1.99
CA VAL A 59 -7.62 -1.61 -1.54
C VAL A 59 -7.89 -0.22 -2.11
N TRP A 60 -8.21 -0.11 -3.41
CA TRP A 60 -8.46 1.16 -4.05
C TRP A 60 -9.65 1.91 -3.46
N LYS A 61 -10.76 1.21 -3.20
CA LYS A 61 -11.91 1.77 -2.48
C LYS A 61 -11.51 2.27 -1.09
N GLY A 62 -10.69 1.49 -0.38
CA GLY A 62 -10.12 1.90 0.91
C GLY A 62 -9.34 3.21 0.81
N ILE A 63 -8.41 3.30 -0.15
CA ILE A 63 -7.60 4.51 -0.40
C ILE A 63 -8.51 5.71 -0.69
N LYS A 64 -9.46 5.59 -1.62
CA LYS A 64 -10.41 6.68 -1.96
C LYS A 64 -11.29 7.11 -0.78
N SER A 65 -11.54 6.22 0.18
CA SER A 65 -12.29 6.57 1.40
C SER A 65 -11.46 7.32 2.44
N LYS A 66 -10.13 7.21 2.38
CA LYS A 66 -9.18 7.79 3.35
C LYS A 66 -8.53 9.07 2.84
N LEU A 67 -8.31 9.17 1.54
CA LEU A 67 -7.70 10.31 0.88
C LEU A 67 -8.76 11.18 0.22
N SER A 68 -8.42 12.45 -0.03
CA SER A 68 -9.20 13.28 -0.95
C SER A 68 -9.07 12.73 -2.37
N SER A 69 -9.99 13.12 -3.27
CA SER A 69 -9.89 12.77 -4.69
C SER A 69 -8.51 13.13 -5.26
N GLN A 70 -8.03 14.35 -4.97
CA GLN A 70 -6.70 14.79 -5.37
C GLN A 70 -5.59 13.90 -4.82
N GLY A 71 -5.64 13.53 -3.54
CA GLY A 71 -4.64 12.66 -2.92
C GLY A 71 -4.60 11.26 -3.54
N SER A 72 -5.77 10.69 -3.86
CA SER A 72 -5.83 9.41 -4.57
C SER A 72 -5.25 9.50 -5.99
N TYR A 73 -5.52 10.58 -6.73
CA TYR A 73 -4.92 10.79 -8.05
C TYR A 73 -3.40 11.00 -7.97
N GLN A 74 -2.91 11.73 -6.97
CA GLN A 74 -1.47 11.91 -6.77
C GLN A 74 -0.76 10.59 -6.49
N LEU A 75 -1.37 9.70 -5.69
CA LEU A 75 -0.86 8.34 -5.49
C LEU A 75 -0.76 7.58 -6.81
N TYR A 76 -1.81 7.63 -7.62
CA TYR A 76 -1.82 6.97 -8.94
C TYR A 76 -0.78 7.56 -9.90
N TYR A 77 -0.63 8.88 -9.97
CA TYR A 77 0.38 9.50 -10.80
C TYR A 77 1.81 9.25 -10.31
N ALA A 78 2.02 9.18 -9.01
CA ALA A 78 3.31 8.78 -8.45
C ALA A 78 3.66 7.35 -8.86
N PHE A 79 2.70 6.42 -8.81
CA PHE A 79 2.91 5.05 -9.33
C PHE A 79 3.36 5.06 -10.80
N LEU A 80 2.68 5.84 -11.66
CA LEU A 80 3.03 5.97 -13.09
C LEU A 80 4.38 6.65 -13.37
N SER A 81 5.02 7.27 -12.37
CA SER A 81 6.34 7.89 -12.55
C SER A 81 7.48 6.87 -12.68
N GLU A 82 7.22 5.60 -12.32
CA GLU A 82 8.16 4.48 -12.38
C GLU A 82 9.52 4.77 -11.72
N GLN A 83 9.54 5.69 -10.74
CA GLN A 83 10.76 6.02 -10.02
C GLN A 83 11.21 4.84 -9.16
N ILE A 84 12.51 4.61 -9.08
CA ILE A 84 13.09 3.54 -8.27
C ILE A 84 12.64 3.71 -6.81
N GLY A 85 12.03 2.67 -6.24
CA GLY A 85 11.55 2.66 -4.86
C GLY A 85 10.20 3.36 -4.64
N VAL A 86 9.49 3.71 -5.72
CA VAL A 86 8.18 4.36 -5.60
C VAL A 86 7.15 3.47 -4.91
N GLU A 87 7.20 2.16 -5.10
CA GLU A 87 6.26 1.22 -4.47
C GLU A 87 6.36 1.22 -2.95
N ASP A 88 7.58 1.22 -2.42
CA ASP A 88 7.83 1.27 -0.98
C ASP A 88 7.39 2.61 -0.39
N LEU A 89 7.66 3.72 -1.08
CA LEU A 89 7.19 5.06 -0.71
C LEU A 89 5.65 5.11 -0.67
N LEU A 90 4.99 4.56 -1.68
CA LEU A 90 3.54 4.51 -1.76
C LEU A 90 2.94 3.60 -0.67
N LEU A 91 3.56 2.46 -0.38
CA LEU A 91 3.14 1.58 0.71
C LEU A 91 3.16 2.32 2.05
N ASP A 92 4.23 3.07 2.35
CA ASP A 92 4.33 3.83 3.59
C ASP A 92 3.30 4.97 3.66
N TYR A 93 3.06 5.65 2.54
CA TYR A 93 1.99 6.65 2.45
C TYR A 93 0.60 6.03 2.69
N ILE A 94 0.32 4.86 2.12
CA ILE A 94 -0.93 4.13 2.34
C ILE A 94 -1.05 3.69 3.81
N ARG A 95 0.00 3.13 4.41
CA ARG A 95 0.03 2.78 5.84
C ARG A 95 -0.28 3.97 6.72
N TYR A 96 0.34 5.12 6.44
CA TYR A 96 0.07 6.37 7.14
C TYR A 96 -1.41 6.77 7.00
N ALA A 97 -1.94 6.85 5.78
CA ALA A 97 -3.33 7.21 5.51
C ALA A 97 -4.34 6.29 6.24
N PHE A 98 -4.03 5.00 6.34
CA PHE A 98 -4.89 4.03 7.01
C PHE A 98 -4.74 4.05 8.54
N SER A 99 -3.57 4.44 9.07
CA SER A 99 -3.36 4.61 10.52
C SER A 99 -4.10 5.82 11.12
N GLN A 100 -4.43 6.82 10.30
CA GLN A 100 -5.11 8.05 10.72
C GLN A 100 -6.62 7.86 10.92
N GLN A 101 -7.03 6.80 11.64
CA GLN A 101 -8.42 6.67 12.06
C GLN A 101 -8.71 7.70 13.16
N LYS A 102 -9.71 8.55 12.91
CA LYS A 102 -10.25 9.57 13.82
C LYS A 102 -10.25 9.10 15.30
N LYS A 103 -9.25 9.52 16.07
CA LYS A 103 -9.51 10.01 17.44
C LYS A 103 -10.41 11.24 17.30
N TRP A 104 -11.25 11.55 18.30
CA TRP A 104 -12.25 12.64 18.36
C TRP A 104 -13.71 12.24 18.10
N ILE A 105 -14.40 11.74 19.14
CA ILE A 105 -15.58 12.32 19.84
C ILE A 105 -15.72 11.58 21.20
N LYS A 106 -14.95 11.99 22.22
CA LYS A 106 -15.28 11.72 23.65
C LYS A 106 -15.07 12.98 24.51
N ILE A 107 -15.06 14.17 23.92
CA ILE A 107 -14.90 15.45 24.63
C ILE A 107 -15.95 16.43 24.11
N ILE A 108 -17.25 16.08 24.19
CA ILE A 108 -18.35 17.07 24.04
C ILE A 108 -19.46 16.87 25.09
N HIS A 109 -19.51 15.77 25.86
CA HIS A 109 -20.60 15.54 26.82
C HIS A 109 -20.12 15.17 28.23
N ILE A 110 -19.27 16.00 28.86
CA ILE A 110 -19.13 15.97 30.33
C ILE A 110 -19.12 17.41 30.86
N ARG A 111 -20.21 17.74 31.56
CA ARG A 111 -20.44 18.83 32.54
C ARG A 111 -20.94 20.19 32.02
N LEU A 112 -22.20 20.19 31.60
CA LEU A 112 -23.20 21.02 32.28
C LEU A 112 -24.05 20.07 33.16
N PHE A 113 -24.38 20.52 34.36
CA PHE A 113 -24.83 19.79 35.57
C PHE A 113 -23.70 19.22 36.44
#